data_AF-A0A514WRG5-F1
#
_entry.id   AF-A0A514WRG5-F1
#
_cell.length_a   1.000
_cell.length_b   1.000
_cell.length_c   1.000
_cell.angle_alpha   90.00
_cell.angle_beta   90.00
_cell.angle_gamma   90.00
#
_symmetry.space_group_name_H-M   'P 1'
#
loop_
_entity.id
_entity.type
_entity.pdbx_description
1 polymer ?
#
loop_
_entity_poly.entity_id
_entity_poly.type
_entity_poly.pdbx_seq_one_letter_code
_entity_poly.pdbx_strand_id
1 'polypeptide(L)'
;MKKIDQLMAELGFNKDAPDSVKEAFIKHLIKASTGVNVTTPSEKREIEANPTRVVQFKAPQQLAFDFIEETTPRPKTGKKAVS
;
A
#
# COMPACT_ATOMS: atom_id res chain seq x y z
N MET A 1 17.40 -7.76 26.08
CA MET A 1 16.41 -7.79 24.99
C MET A 1 16.92 -6.91 23.87
N LYS A 2 16.89 -7.38 22.61
CA LYS A 2 17.34 -6.57 21.46
C LYS A 2 16.32 -5.45 21.19
N LYS A 3 16.77 -4.28 20.74
CA LYS A 3 15.88 -3.19 20.32
C LYS A 3 15.25 -3.55 18.97
N ILE A 4 14.05 -3.00 18.68
CA ILE A 4 13.35 -3.23 17.41
C ILE A 4 14.23 -2.89 16.20
N ASP A 5 15.00 -1.81 16.30
CA ASP A 5 15.91 -1.34 15.24
C ASP A 5 17.00 -2.37 14.90
N GLN A 6 17.50 -3.10 15.90
CA GLN A 6 18.50 -4.15 15.70
C GLN A 6 17.89 -5.39 15.04
N LEU A 7 16.67 -5.76 15.43
CA LEU A 7 15.92 -6.83 14.78
C LEU A 7 15.61 -6.50 13.31
N MET A 8 15.23 -5.27 13.03
CA MET A 8 14.98 -4.79 11.67
C MET A 8 16.27 -4.83 10.84
N ALA A 9 17.39 -4.36 11.38
CA ALA A 9 18.68 -4.42 10.71
C ALA A 9 19.16 -5.86 10.44
N GLU A 10 18.98 -6.79 11.39
CA GLU A 10 19.32 -8.22 11.21
C GLU A 10 18.51 -8.88 10.09
N LEU A 11 17.27 -8.43 9.89
CA LEU A 11 16.39 -8.87 8.80
C LEU A 11 16.67 -8.17 7.46
N GLY A 12 17.71 -7.33 7.40
CA GLY A 12 18.09 -6.58 6.20
C GLY A 12 17.21 -5.36 5.91
N PHE A 13 16.43 -4.91 6.90
CA PHE A 13 15.53 -3.79 6.73
C PHE A 13 16.27 -2.45 6.89
N ASN A 14 16.09 -1.54 5.93
CA ASN A 14 16.69 -0.22 5.96
C ASN A 14 16.02 0.66 7.03
N LYS A 15 16.77 1.09 8.04
CA LYS A 15 16.30 1.98 9.12
C LYS A 15 15.78 3.33 8.62
N ASP A 16 16.31 3.81 7.50
CA ASP A 16 15.98 5.10 6.90
C ASP A 16 14.82 4.98 5.88
N ALA A 17 14.14 3.83 5.85
CA ALA A 17 12.97 3.63 5.00
C ALA A 17 11.79 4.55 5.41
N PRO A 18 10.91 4.91 4.46
CA PRO A 18 9.68 5.64 4.76
C PRO A 18 8.80 4.89 5.77
N ASP A 19 8.03 5.63 6.57
CA ASP A 19 7.21 5.05 7.64
C ASP A 19 6.16 4.07 7.11
N SER A 20 5.63 4.29 5.90
CA SER A 20 4.74 3.33 5.22
C SER A 20 5.39 1.95 5.01
N VAL A 21 6.69 1.92 4.72
CA VAL A 21 7.44 0.68 4.52
C VAL A 21 7.69 -0.01 5.86
N LYS A 22 7.99 0.75 6.92
CA LYS A 22 8.12 0.22 8.29
C LYS A 22 6.80 -0.39 8.77
N GLU A 23 5.69 0.30 8.54
CA GLU A 23 4.35 -0.18 8.87
C GLU A 23 3.99 -1.47 8.11
N ALA A 24 4.28 -1.53 6.80
CA ALA A 24 4.05 -2.72 5.98
C ALA A 24 4.88 -3.92 6.48
N PHE A 25 6.13 -3.68 6.87
CA PHE A 25 7.00 -4.71 7.44
C PHE A 25 6.45 -5.25 8.75
N ILE A 26 6.05 -4.37 9.68
CA ILE A 26 5.44 -4.78 10.95
C ILE A 26 4.13 -5.54 10.71
N LYS A 27 3.28 -5.06 9.80
CA LYS A 27 2.04 -5.74 9.40
C LYS A 27 2.32 -7.16 8.89
N HIS A 28 3.37 -7.32 8.08
CA HIS A 28 3.80 -8.64 7.60
C HIS A 28 4.22 -9.56 8.75
N LEU A 29 5.02 -9.08 9.71
CA LEU A 29 5.44 -9.87 10.87
C LEU A 29 4.27 -10.29 11.76
N ILE A 30 3.30 -9.41 11.99
CA ILE A 30 2.09 -9.74 12.76
C ILE A 30 1.27 -10.79 12.03
N LYS A 31 1.10 -10.65 10.71
CA LYS A 31 0.39 -11.64 9.90
C LYS A 31 1.09 -13.00 9.90
N ALA A 32 2.42 -13.03 9.80
CA ALA A 32 3.19 -14.27 9.83
C ALA A 32 3.12 -14.97 11.19
N SER A 33 3.07 -14.22 12.29
CA SER A 33 3.05 -14.79 13.65
C SER A 33 1.67 -15.20 14.14
N THR A 34 0.62 -14.44 13.78
CA THR A 34 -0.74 -14.64 14.33
C THR A 34 -1.76 -15.10 13.29
N GLY A 35 -1.45 -14.99 12.00
CA GLY A 35 -2.42 -15.16 10.91
C GLY A 35 -3.43 -14.03 10.78
N VAL A 36 -3.40 -13.02 11.66
CA VAL A 36 -4.38 -11.93 11.69
C VAL A 36 -3.94 -10.80 10.76
N ASN A 37 -4.88 -10.29 9.98
CA ASN A 37 -4.66 -9.12 9.14
C ASN A 37 -4.97 -7.85 9.94
N VAL A 38 -3.97 -6.98 10.10
CA VAL A 38 -4.08 -5.75 10.90
C VAL A 38 -4.03 -4.52 9.99
N THR A 39 -4.88 -3.53 10.26
CA THR A 39 -4.87 -2.23 9.58
C THR A 39 -3.81 -1.34 10.19
N THR A 40 -2.91 -0.83 9.35
CA THR A 40 -1.85 0.10 9.76
C THR A 40 -2.37 1.53 9.96
N PRO A 41 -1.69 2.38 10.75
CA PRO A 41 -2.08 3.77 10.94
C PRO A 41 -2.18 4.57 9.64
N SER A 42 -1.25 4.38 8.69
CA SER A 42 -1.33 5.04 7.38
C SER A 42 -2.54 4.58 6.58
N GLU A 43 -2.84 3.27 6.58
CA GLU A 43 -4.05 2.73 5.94
C GLU A 43 -5.31 3.30 6.60
N LYS A 44 -5.38 3.42 7.92
CA LYS A 44 -6.52 4.04 8.62
C LYS A 44 -6.74 5.49 8.18
N ARG A 45 -5.66 6.28 8.11
CA ARG A 45 -5.73 7.68 7.63
C ARG A 45 -6.22 7.76 6.19
N GLU A 46 -5.78 6.87 5.32
CA GLU A 46 -6.23 6.84 3.92
C GLU A 46 -7.70 6.43 3.79
N ILE A 47 -8.16 5.48 4.61
CA ILE A 47 -9.56 5.05 4.69
C ILE A 47 -10.44 6.20 5.17
N GLU A 48 -10.02 6.93 6.21
CA GLU A 48 -10.73 8.10 6.74
C GLU A 48 -10.78 9.26 5.72
N ALA A 49 -9.67 9.51 5.02
CA ALA A 49 -9.60 10.56 4.02
C ALA A 49 -10.41 10.26 2.74
N ASN A 50 -10.54 8.98 2.39
CA ASN A 50 -11.20 8.54 1.15
C ASN A 50 -12.06 7.29 1.37
N PRO A 51 -13.19 7.40 2.10
CA PRO A 51 -14.01 6.24 2.45
C PRO A 51 -14.60 5.53 1.23
N THR A 52 -14.76 6.22 0.09
CA THR A 52 -15.29 5.66 -1.16
C THR A 52 -14.29 4.76 -1.92
N ARG A 53 -12.99 4.82 -1.61
CA ARG A 53 -11.97 3.96 -2.25
C ARG A 53 -11.89 2.56 -1.65
N VAL A 54 -12.47 2.35 -0.48
CA VAL A 54 -12.32 1.13 0.30
C VAL A 54 -13.55 0.27 0.09
N VAL A 55 -13.51 -0.54 -0.95
CA VAL A 55 -14.62 -1.47 -1.25
C VAL A 55 -14.47 -2.71 -0.38
N GLN A 56 -15.34 -2.85 0.64
CA GLN A 56 -15.53 -4.12 1.32
C GLN A 56 -16.38 -5.02 0.43
N PHE A 57 -15.71 -5.90 -0.33
CA PHE A 57 -16.40 -6.90 -1.14
C PHE A 57 -17.15 -7.88 -0.22
N LYS A 58 -18.48 -7.89 -0.32
CA LYS A 58 -19.30 -8.96 0.25
C LYS A 58 -19.18 -10.15 -0.72
N ALA A 59 -18.71 -11.30 -0.22
CA ALA A 59 -18.39 -12.47 -1.03
C ALA A 59 -19.60 -13.03 -1.83
N PRO A 60 -19.37 -13.87 -2.85
CA PRO A 60 -18.35 -13.76 -3.90
C PRO A 60 -18.92 -12.90 -5.05
N GLN A 61 -18.37 -11.70 -5.24
CA GLN A 61 -18.78 -10.84 -6.33
C GLN A 61 -17.81 -10.98 -7.49
N GLN A 62 -18.30 -11.47 -8.63
CA GLN A 62 -17.52 -11.51 -9.87
C GLN A 62 -17.23 -10.08 -10.31
N LEU A 63 -15.94 -9.72 -10.36
CA LEU A 63 -15.49 -8.42 -10.85
C LEU A 63 -15.48 -8.47 -12.38
N ALA A 64 -16.25 -7.59 -13.01
CA ALA A 64 -16.12 -7.30 -14.43
C ALA A 64 -15.16 -6.11 -14.55
N PHE A 65 -14.11 -6.29 -15.35
CA PHE A 65 -13.23 -5.19 -15.75
C PHE A 65 -13.55 -4.85 -17.18
N ASP A 66 -14.13 -3.68 -17.38
CA ASP A 66 -14.26 -3.13 -18.71
C ASP A 66 -12.89 -2.55 -19.10
N PHE A 67 -12.27 -3.15 -20.11
CA PHE A 67 -11.12 -2.54 -20.76
C PHE A 67 -11.63 -1.27 -21.45
N ILE A 68 -11.13 -0.12 -21.02
CA ILE A 68 -11.40 1.14 -21.71
C ILE A 68 -10.69 1.04 -23.07
N GLU A 69 -11.43 0.66 -24.11
CA GLU A 69 -11.00 0.90 -25.48
C GLU A 69 -10.80 2.40 -25.63
N GLU A 70 -9.56 2.79 -25.97
CA GLU A 70 -9.02 4.16 -26.04
C GLU A 70 -9.99 5.15 -26.71
N THR A 71 -10.89 5.76 -25.94
CA THR A 71 -11.66 6.95 -26.36
C THR A 71 -11.43 8.12 -25.43
N THR A 72 -10.77 7.92 -24.28
CA THR A 72 -10.25 9.02 -23.46
C THR A 72 -8.83 9.36 -23.90
N PRO A 73 -8.59 10.58 -24.42
CA PRO A 73 -7.25 10.97 -24.84
C PRO A 73 -6.32 10.97 -23.62
N ARG A 74 -5.20 10.23 -23.72
CA ARG A 74 -4.09 10.30 -22.77
C ARG A 74 -3.77 11.78 -22.51
N PRO A 75 -3.74 12.27 -21.26
CA PRO A 75 -3.35 13.64 -20.98
C PRO A 75 -1.91 13.85 -21.44
N LYS A 76 -1.76 14.58 -22.55
CA LYS A 76 -0.46 14.95 -23.10
C LYS A 76 0.16 15.94 -22.13
N THR A 77 1.00 15.46 -21.20
CA THR A 77 1.92 16.34 -20.50
C THR A 77 2.91 16.85 -21.55
N GLY A 78 2.72 18.11 -21.95
CA GLY A 78 3.60 18.79 -22.91
C GLY A 78 4.97 19.03 -22.29
N LYS A 79 5.82 18.00 -22.25
CA LYS A 79 7.25 18.22 -22.06
C LYS A 79 7.78 18.79 -23.37
N LYS A 80 8.04 20.10 -23.39
CA LYS A 80 8.85 20.73 -24.46
C LYS A 80 10.17 19.94 -24.52
N ALA A 81 10.46 19.34 -25.67
CA ALA A 81 11.80 18.87 -25.95
C ALA A 81 12.72 20.08 -25.92
N VAL A 82 13.74 20.04 -25.07
CA VAL A 82 14.84 21.01 -25.10
C VAL A 82 15.67 20.65 -26.33
N SER A 83 15.73 21.57 -27.29
CA SER A 83 16.66 21.50 -28.44
C SER A 83 18.08 21.80 -28.01
#